data_AF-A0A353YDG1-F1
#
_entry.id   AF-A0A353YDG1-F1
#
_cell.length_a   1.000
_cell.length_b   1.000
_cell.length_c   1.000
_cell.angle_alpha   90.00
_cell.angle_beta   90.00
_cell.angle_gamma   90.00
#
_symmetry.space_group_name_H-M   'P 1'
#
loop_
_entity.id
_entity.type
_entity.pdbx_description
1 polymer ?
#
loop_
_entity_poly.entity_id
_entity_poly.type
_entity_poly.pdbx_seq_one_letter_code
_entity_poly.pdbx_strand_id
1 'polypeptide(L)'
;MQLLTGPTLPSFLIIKYGLLTATFAFLYLVGKRVFADLRWAAMGALSPLFLYQIGWNLHEGVTHTMALICAVAASMWAFMRIAERGGIGDYLLFGLIAGIGLLSKYSFAGYLFVLLASALLQPSLRARVLDWRMLASIAAGGVIASPFLYWLVAGRHDLVALYGEAVAPKTSSRLTARAIGLGKAIYAPLSISARRHPAGPVSGDAAYGP
;
A
#
# COMPACT_ATOMS: atom_id res chain seq x y z
N MET A 1 -38.20 -5.77 8.85
CA MET A 1 -37.30 -6.37 7.84
C MET A 1 -35.81 -6.15 8.16
N GLN A 2 -35.41 -6.27 9.44
CA GLN A 2 -34.01 -6.47 9.88
C GLN A 2 -33.81 -7.94 10.34
N LEU A 3 -34.71 -8.82 9.90
CA LEU A 3 -34.93 -10.15 10.47
C LEU A 3 -34.12 -11.19 9.67
N LEU A 4 -33.21 -11.87 10.38
CA LEU A 4 -32.72 -13.26 10.20
C LEU A 4 -31.23 -13.46 9.86
N THR A 5 -30.48 -12.48 9.36
CA THR A 5 -29.01 -12.58 9.26
C THR A 5 -28.36 -11.19 9.38
N GLY A 6 -27.80 -10.85 10.55
CA GLY A 6 -26.89 -9.70 10.68
C GLY A 6 -25.73 -9.82 9.68
N PRO A 7 -24.96 -8.75 9.37
CA PRO A 7 -24.00 -8.70 8.26
C PRO A 7 -23.15 -9.96 8.29
N THR A 8 -23.47 -10.90 7.40
CA THR A 8 -23.16 -12.31 7.64
C THR A 8 -21.66 -12.45 7.85
N LEU A 9 -21.26 -12.90 9.05
CA LEU A 9 -19.89 -13.28 9.38
C LEU A 9 -19.21 -14.03 8.21
N PRO A 10 -19.87 -15.00 7.54
CA PRO A 10 -19.28 -15.64 6.37
C PRO A 10 -19.02 -14.70 5.17
N SER A 11 -19.88 -13.73 4.86
CA SER A 11 -19.61 -12.78 3.75
C SER A 11 -18.35 -11.96 4.00
N PHE A 12 -18.14 -11.52 5.25
CA PHE A 12 -16.92 -10.81 5.62
C PHE A 12 -15.68 -11.69 5.49
N LEU A 13 -15.75 -12.95 5.97
CA LEU A 13 -14.66 -13.90 5.84
C LEU A 13 -14.35 -14.21 4.37
N ILE A 14 -15.36 -14.43 3.53
CA ILE A 14 -15.19 -14.72 2.10
C ILE A 14 -14.45 -13.59 1.41
N ILE A 15 -14.83 -12.34 1.64
CA ILE A 15 -14.15 -11.18 1.03
C ILE A 15 -12.71 -11.09 1.53
N LYS A 16 -12.48 -11.23 2.83
CA LYS A 16 -11.14 -11.12 3.43
C LYS A 16 -10.19 -12.19 2.90
N TYR A 17 -10.60 -13.45 2.96
CA TYR A 17 -9.78 -14.56 2.48
C TYR A 17 -9.69 -14.59 0.95
N GLY A 18 -10.72 -14.13 0.24
CA GLY A 18 -10.67 -13.94 -1.21
C GLY A 18 -9.60 -12.92 -1.62
N LEU A 19 -9.51 -11.77 -0.93
CA LEU A 19 -8.44 -10.79 -1.14
C LEU A 19 -7.06 -11.34 -0.80
N LEU A 20 -6.96 -12.12 0.28
CA LEU A 20 -5.71 -12.78 0.69
C LEU A 20 -5.22 -13.73 -0.41
N THR A 21 -6.09 -14.64 -0.88
CA THR A 21 -5.79 -15.57 -1.96
C THR A 21 -5.45 -14.82 -3.25
N ALA A 22 -6.19 -13.78 -3.60
CA ALA A 22 -5.91 -12.94 -4.78
C ALA A 22 -4.53 -12.28 -4.68
N THR A 23 -4.14 -11.79 -3.50
CA THR A 23 -2.81 -11.21 -3.26
C THR A 23 -1.71 -12.20 -3.60
N PHE A 24 -1.78 -13.41 -3.03
CA PHE A 24 -0.79 -14.46 -3.31
C PHE A 24 -0.82 -14.95 -4.75
N ALA A 25 -2.01 -15.00 -5.38
CA ALA A 25 -2.13 -15.31 -6.80
C ALA A 25 -1.42 -14.27 -7.68
N PHE A 26 -1.59 -12.97 -7.42
CA PHE A 26 -0.88 -11.93 -8.14
C PHE A 26 0.61 -11.93 -7.87
N LEU A 27 1.05 -12.15 -6.63
CA LEU A 27 2.47 -12.31 -6.30
C LEU A 27 3.09 -13.50 -7.03
N TYR A 28 2.36 -14.61 -7.16
CA TYR A 28 2.79 -15.75 -7.97
C TYR A 28 2.86 -15.43 -9.46
N LEU A 29 1.87 -14.71 -10.00
CA LEU A 29 1.89 -14.27 -11.40
C LEU A 29 3.03 -13.27 -11.69
N VAL A 30 3.41 -12.46 -10.71
CA VAL A 30 4.62 -11.63 -10.75
C VAL A 30 5.87 -12.50 -10.71
N GLY A 31 5.94 -13.44 -9.76
CA GLY A 31 7.05 -14.39 -9.63
C GLY A 31 7.30 -15.18 -10.91
N LYS A 32 6.24 -15.60 -11.61
CA LYS A 32 6.34 -16.29 -12.91
C LYS A 32 6.95 -15.46 -14.03
N ARG A 33 7.00 -14.14 -13.90
CA ARG A 33 7.65 -13.23 -14.87
C ARG A 33 9.10 -12.92 -14.49
N VAL A 34 9.40 -12.97 -13.19
CA VAL A 34 10.72 -12.64 -12.66
C VAL A 34 11.65 -13.85 -12.63
N PHE A 35 11.13 -15.03 -12.30
CA PHE A 35 11.91 -16.25 -12.15
C PHE A 35 11.68 -17.21 -13.32
N ALA A 36 12.75 -17.87 -13.76
CA ALA A 36 12.70 -18.89 -14.80
C ALA A 36 12.01 -20.18 -14.33
N ASP A 37 12.30 -20.62 -13.10
CA ASP A 37 11.67 -21.83 -12.54
C ASP A 37 10.40 -21.51 -11.74
N LEU A 38 9.39 -22.35 -11.91
CA LEU A 38 8.11 -22.26 -11.21
C LEU A 38 8.24 -22.41 -9.69
N ARG A 39 9.24 -23.18 -9.24
CA ARG A 39 9.50 -23.42 -7.81
C ARG A 39 9.95 -22.12 -7.13
N TRP A 40 10.87 -21.39 -7.75
CA TRP A 40 11.32 -20.08 -7.26
C TRP A 40 10.20 -19.05 -7.31
N ALA A 41 9.33 -19.08 -8.34
CA ALA A 41 8.15 -18.23 -8.40
C ALA A 41 7.18 -18.48 -7.22
N ALA A 42 6.91 -19.75 -6.89
CA ALA A 42 6.07 -20.12 -5.75
C ALA A 42 6.72 -19.73 -4.41
N MET A 43 8.01 -20.00 -4.24
CA MET A 43 8.75 -19.62 -3.03
C MET A 43 8.80 -18.11 -2.85
N GLY A 44 9.04 -17.35 -3.93
CA GLY A 44 9.02 -15.89 -3.91
C GLY A 44 7.66 -15.33 -3.54
N ALA A 45 6.58 -15.89 -4.09
CA ALA A 45 5.21 -15.49 -3.77
C ALA A 45 4.80 -15.80 -2.33
N LEU A 46 5.27 -16.92 -1.77
CA LEU A 46 4.96 -17.34 -0.39
C LEU A 46 5.92 -16.74 0.65
N SER A 47 7.09 -16.24 0.24
CA SER A 47 8.07 -15.64 1.15
C SER A 47 7.50 -14.55 2.07
N PRO A 48 6.52 -13.71 1.67
CA PRO A 48 5.94 -12.72 2.57
C PRO A 48 5.28 -13.35 3.80
N LEU A 49 4.78 -14.60 3.74
CA LEU A 49 4.18 -15.28 4.90
C LEU A 49 5.16 -15.46 6.08
N PHE A 50 6.48 -15.45 5.82
CA PHE A 50 7.48 -15.48 6.87
C PHE A 50 7.63 -14.16 7.63
N LEU A 51 7.08 -13.07 7.08
CA LEU A 51 7.01 -11.80 7.79
C LEU A 51 5.81 -11.82 8.72
N TYR A 52 6.02 -11.52 10.00
CA TYR A 52 4.94 -11.42 11.00
C TYR A 52 3.76 -10.56 10.51
N GLN A 53 4.07 -9.47 9.80
CA GLN A 53 3.08 -8.53 9.27
C GLN A 53 2.09 -9.19 8.28
N ILE A 54 2.52 -10.21 7.56
CA ILE A 54 1.72 -10.89 6.52
C ILE A 54 1.25 -12.26 7.01
N GLY A 55 2.09 -13.02 7.71
CA GLY A 55 1.75 -14.36 8.20
C GLY A 55 0.79 -14.38 9.39
N TRP A 56 0.83 -13.36 10.25
CA TRP A 56 -0.01 -13.30 11.46
C TRP A 56 -0.89 -12.05 11.50
N ASN A 57 -0.27 -10.86 11.43
CA ASN A 57 -0.99 -9.59 11.56
C ASN A 57 -2.05 -9.40 10.47
N LEU A 58 -1.87 -10.02 9.31
CA LEU A 58 -2.82 -9.96 8.20
C LEU A 58 -4.13 -10.71 8.51
N HIS A 59 -4.04 -11.77 9.31
CA HIS A 59 -5.21 -12.53 9.79
C HIS A 59 -5.98 -11.78 10.88
N GLU A 60 -5.30 -10.98 11.70
CA GLU A 60 -5.93 -10.07 12.68
C GLU A 60 -6.33 -8.71 12.07
N GLY A 61 -5.74 -8.36 10.93
CA GLY A 61 -5.85 -7.05 10.31
C GLY A 61 -7.23 -6.75 9.70
N VAL A 62 -7.47 -5.44 9.54
CA VAL A 62 -8.69 -4.91 8.91
C VAL A 62 -8.65 -5.01 7.38
N THR A 63 -9.83 -5.14 6.76
CA THR A 63 -10.03 -5.39 5.32
C THR A 63 -9.36 -4.34 4.43
N HIS A 64 -9.27 -3.11 4.88
CA HIS A 64 -8.68 -2.00 4.13
C HIS A 64 -7.18 -2.17 3.88
N THR A 65 -6.45 -2.85 4.78
CA THR A 65 -5.03 -3.19 4.56
C THR A 65 -4.90 -4.37 3.60
N MET A 66 -5.81 -5.35 3.67
CA MET A 66 -5.86 -6.45 2.69
C MET A 66 -6.06 -5.93 1.27
N ALA A 67 -7.02 -5.01 1.12
CA ALA A 67 -7.38 -4.42 -0.16
C ALA A 67 -6.20 -3.67 -0.76
N LEU A 68 -5.48 -2.91 0.08
CA LEU A 68 -4.27 -2.23 -0.32
C LEU A 68 -3.18 -3.20 -0.82
N ILE A 69 -2.84 -4.23 -0.05
CA ILE A 69 -1.76 -5.16 -0.42
C ILE A 69 -2.14 -5.94 -1.69
N CYS A 70 -3.40 -6.34 -1.82
CA CYS A 70 -3.94 -6.97 -3.04
C CYS A 70 -3.82 -6.02 -4.25
N ALA A 71 -4.21 -4.75 -4.10
CA ALA A 71 -4.12 -3.76 -5.16
C ALA A 71 -2.67 -3.49 -5.57
N VAL A 72 -1.73 -3.46 -4.61
CA VAL A 72 -0.28 -3.34 -4.87
C VAL A 72 0.22 -4.54 -5.70
N ALA A 73 -0.10 -5.76 -5.29
CA ALA A 73 0.31 -6.96 -6.03
C ALA A 73 -0.30 -7.00 -7.44
N ALA A 74 -1.60 -6.68 -7.56
CA ALA A 74 -2.32 -6.65 -8.83
C ALA A 74 -1.82 -5.57 -9.79
N SER A 75 -1.53 -4.37 -9.27
CA SER A 75 -1.02 -3.25 -10.09
C SER A 75 0.41 -3.51 -10.55
N MET A 76 1.26 -4.09 -9.70
CA MET A 76 2.59 -4.54 -10.10
C MET A 76 2.50 -5.57 -11.24
N TRP A 77 1.62 -6.55 -11.10
CA TRP A 77 1.37 -7.55 -12.14
C TRP A 77 0.90 -6.93 -13.47
N ALA A 78 -0.07 -6.03 -13.42
CA ALA A 78 -0.59 -5.35 -14.60
C ALA A 78 0.49 -4.43 -15.23
N PHE A 79 1.31 -3.76 -14.43
CA PHE A 79 2.42 -2.96 -14.91
C PHE A 79 3.47 -3.81 -15.64
N MET A 80 3.80 -5.00 -15.14
CA MET A 80 4.69 -5.93 -15.85
C MET A 80 4.10 -6.36 -17.20
N ARG A 81 2.78 -6.53 -17.30
CA ARG A 81 2.12 -6.80 -18.60
C ARG A 81 2.24 -5.64 -19.59
N ILE A 82 2.14 -4.40 -19.11
CA ILE A 82 2.38 -3.21 -19.93
C ILE A 82 3.84 -3.19 -20.42
N ALA A 83 4.80 -3.51 -19.55
CA ALA A 83 6.20 -3.58 -19.92
C ALA A 83 6.46 -4.62 -21.03
N GLU A 84 5.86 -5.81 -20.90
CA GLU A 84 6.03 -6.94 -21.84
C GLU A 84 5.32 -6.71 -23.18
N ARG A 85 4.01 -6.39 -23.15
CA ARG A 85 3.13 -6.38 -24.33
C ARG A 85 2.85 -4.96 -24.83
N GLY A 86 2.62 -4.04 -23.89
CA GLY A 86 2.22 -2.66 -24.19
C GLY A 86 0.90 -2.54 -24.96
N GLY A 87 -0.01 -3.51 -24.83
CA GLY A 87 -1.34 -3.46 -25.47
C GLY A 87 -2.28 -2.52 -24.75
N ILE A 88 -3.23 -1.88 -25.47
CA ILE A 88 -4.19 -0.93 -24.87
C ILE A 88 -5.01 -1.57 -23.74
N GLY A 89 -5.34 -2.86 -23.85
CA GLY A 89 -6.05 -3.61 -22.82
C GLY A 89 -5.24 -3.76 -21.52
N ASP A 90 -3.92 -3.85 -21.60
CA ASP A 90 -3.06 -3.93 -20.41
C ASP A 90 -3.00 -2.56 -19.69
N TYR A 91 -3.02 -1.44 -20.43
CA TYR A 91 -3.13 -0.09 -19.87
C TYR A 91 -4.49 0.14 -19.20
N LEU A 92 -5.60 -0.26 -19.83
CA LEU A 92 -6.93 -0.16 -19.24
C LEU A 92 -7.04 -0.99 -17.96
N LEU A 93 -6.50 -2.21 -17.97
CA LEU A 93 -6.48 -3.09 -16.80
C LEU A 93 -5.67 -2.50 -15.64
N PHE A 94 -4.49 -1.93 -15.94
CA PHE A 94 -3.70 -1.24 -14.93
C PHE A 94 -4.44 -0.03 -14.36
N GLY A 95 -5.07 0.78 -15.20
CA GLY A 95 -5.90 1.91 -14.77
C GLY A 95 -7.07 1.48 -13.88
N LEU A 96 -7.73 0.37 -14.24
CA LEU A 96 -8.83 -0.19 -13.46
C LEU A 96 -8.38 -0.58 -12.05
N ILE A 97 -7.29 -1.36 -11.96
CA ILE A 97 -6.71 -1.80 -10.69
C ILE A 97 -6.21 -0.61 -9.88
N ALA A 98 -5.59 0.37 -10.55
CA ALA A 98 -5.11 1.59 -9.91
C ALA A 98 -6.25 2.39 -9.28
N GLY A 99 -7.37 2.56 -9.99
CA GLY A 99 -8.57 3.22 -9.46
C GLY A 99 -9.12 2.51 -8.21
N ILE A 100 -9.24 1.18 -8.25
CA ILE A 100 -9.69 0.38 -7.09
C ILE A 100 -8.71 0.51 -5.90
N GLY A 101 -7.40 0.53 -6.18
CA GLY A 101 -6.37 0.73 -5.16
C GLY A 101 -6.43 2.11 -4.50
N LEU A 102 -6.69 3.17 -5.29
CA LEU A 102 -6.88 4.53 -4.77
C LEU A 102 -8.10 4.63 -3.84
N LEU A 103 -9.21 3.96 -4.19
CA LEU A 103 -10.39 3.85 -3.32
C LEU A 103 -10.09 3.11 -2.02
N SER A 104 -9.11 2.18 -2.06
CA SER A 104 -8.75 1.38 -0.90
C SER A 104 -8.01 2.23 0.13
N LYS A 105 -6.87 2.86 -0.18
CA LYS A 105 -6.12 3.71 0.78
C LYS A 105 -5.34 4.79 0.05
N TYR A 106 -5.32 6.00 0.60
CA TYR A 106 -4.51 7.11 0.05
C TYR A 106 -3.01 6.78 -0.08
N SER A 107 -2.47 5.94 0.81
CA SER A 107 -1.09 5.47 0.74
C SER A 107 -0.76 4.74 -0.56
N PHE A 108 -1.77 4.21 -1.26
CA PHE A 108 -1.61 3.59 -2.58
C PHE A 108 -1.15 4.59 -3.66
N ALA A 109 -1.59 5.85 -3.59
CA ALA A 109 -1.14 6.88 -4.51
C ALA A 109 0.37 7.13 -4.39
N GLY A 110 0.90 7.07 -3.16
CA GLY A 110 2.35 7.14 -2.92
C GLY A 110 3.10 5.97 -3.56
N TYR A 111 2.57 4.75 -3.47
CA TYR A 111 3.13 3.59 -4.15
C TYR A 111 3.14 3.76 -5.68
N LEU A 112 2.02 4.19 -6.29
CA LEU A 112 1.95 4.43 -7.73
C LEU A 112 2.96 5.49 -8.20
N PHE A 113 3.12 6.57 -7.43
CA PHE A 113 4.09 7.61 -7.74
C PHE A 113 5.51 7.04 -7.78
N VAL A 114 5.89 6.24 -6.77
CA VAL A 114 7.21 5.60 -6.74
C VAL A 114 7.37 4.60 -7.88
N LEU A 115 6.36 3.78 -8.17
CA LEU A 115 6.39 2.81 -9.27
C LEU A 115 6.63 3.50 -10.62
N LEU A 116 5.87 4.55 -10.92
CA LEU A 116 6.00 5.32 -12.16
C LEU A 116 7.33 6.08 -12.21
N ALA A 117 7.78 6.67 -11.10
CA ALA A 117 9.08 7.31 -11.01
C ALA A 117 10.21 6.31 -11.32
N SER A 118 10.20 5.14 -10.68
CA SER A 118 11.17 4.06 -10.95
C SER A 118 11.14 3.62 -12.42
N ALA A 119 9.95 3.51 -13.02
CA ALA A 119 9.81 3.16 -14.43
C ALA A 119 10.37 4.24 -15.37
N LEU A 120 10.28 5.52 -15.02
CA LEU A 120 10.86 6.62 -15.80
C LEU A 120 12.39 6.62 -15.76
N LEU A 121 13.00 6.14 -14.66
CA LEU A 121 14.46 6.00 -14.57
C LEU A 121 15.01 4.93 -15.52
N GLN A 122 14.19 3.94 -15.90
CA GLN A 122 14.63 2.85 -16.76
C GLN A 122 14.32 3.15 -18.24
N PRO A 123 15.32 3.26 -19.13
CA PRO A 123 15.10 3.69 -20.52
C PRO A 123 14.10 2.83 -21.30
N SER A 124 14.08 1.52 -21.05
CA SER A 124 13.18 0.56 -21.68
C SER A 124 11.72 0.74 -21.26
N LEU A 125 11.46 1.15 -20.01
CA LEU A 125 10.12 1.36 -19.47
C LEU A 125 9.61 2.79 -19.69
N ARG A 126 10.53 3.77 -19.77
CA ARG A 126 10.20 5.18 -20.00
C ARG A 126 9.33 5.37 -21.25
N ALA A 127 9.64 4.67 -22.35
CA ALA A 127 8.85 4.74 -23.58
C ALA A 127 7.41 4.24 -23.38
N ARG A 128 7.20 3.24 -22.51
CA ARG A 128 5.87 2.71 -22.19
C ARG A 128 5.08 3.63 -21.26
N VAL A 129 5.76 4.30 -20.33
CA VAL A 129 5.11 5.24 -19.40
C VAL A 129 4.72 6.54 -20.09
N LEU A 130 5.55 7.03 -21.02
CA LEU A 130 5.28 8.25 -21.79
C LEU A 130 4.47 7.99 -23.06
N ASP A 131 3.99 6.77 -23.28
CA ASP A 131 3.10 6.44 -24.38
C ASP A 131 1.73 7.10 -24.17
N TRP A 132 1.09 7.58 -25.23
CA TRP A 132 -0.27 8.14 -25.18
C TRP A 132 -1.28 7.15 -24.59
N ARG A 133 -1.01 5.84 -24.72
CA ARG A 133 -1.81 4.76 -24.11
C ARG A 133 -1.89 4.85 -22.58
N MET A 134 -0.91 5.49 -21.94
CA MET A 134 -0.96 5.77 -20.50
C MET A 134 -2.13 6.69 -20.13
N LEU A 135 -2.56 7.58 -21.03
CA LEU A 135 -3.75 8.41 -20.81
C LEU A 135 -5.01 7.56 -20.68
N ALA A 136 -5.11 6.43 -21.39
CA ALA A 136 -6.23 5.50 -21.26
C ALA A 136 -6.27 4.86 -19.86
N SER A 137 -5.10 4.53 -19.29
CA SER A 137 -5.01 4.07 -17.90
C SER A 137 -5.47 5.15 -16.92
N ILE A 138 -5.02 6.40 -17.10
CA ILE A 138 -5.41 7.52 -16.24
C ILE A 138 -6.92 7.77 -16.35
N ALA A 139 -7.48 7.73 -17.56
CA ALA A 139 -8.91 7.87 -17.79
C ALA A 139 -9.70 6.75 -17.11
N ALA A 140 -9.30 5.49 -17.29
CA ALA A 140 -9.96 4.35 -16.65
C ALA A 140 -9.92 4.44 -15.11
N GLY A 141 -8.75 4.74 -14.55
CA GLY A 141 -8.60 4.95 -13.11
C GLY A 141 -9.40 6.15 -12.62
N GLY A 142 -9.42 7.25 -13.38
CA GLY A 142 -10.18 8.45 -13.10
C GLY A 142 -11.69 8.23 -13.13
N VAL A 143 -12.21 7.39 -14.03
CA VAL A 143 -13.64 7.04 -14.08
C VAL A 143 -14.05 6.24 -12.84
N ILE A 144 -13.22 5.29 -12.40
CA ILE A 144 -13.51 4.49 -11.20
C ILE A 144 -13.36 5.31 -9.93
N ALA A 145 -12.36 6.19 -9.91
CA ALA A 145 -12.18 7.15 -8.85
C ALA A 145 -13.14 8.33 -8.95
N SER A 146 -13.95 8.45 -10.01
CA SER A 146 -14.78 9.64 -10.26
C SER A 146 -15.79 9.94 -9.17
N PRO A 147 -16.54 8.99 -8.56
CA PRO A 147 -17.45 9.33 -7.45
C PRO A 147 -16.67 9.86 -6.24
N PHE A 148 -15.47 9.34 -6.00
CA PHE A 148 -14.60 9.79 -4.93
C PHE A 148 -13.99 11.18 -5.22
N LEU A 149 -13.50 11.40 -6.44
CA LEU A 149 -12.96 12.68 -6.89
C LEU A 149 -14.04 13.76 -6.95
N TYR A 150 -15.25 13.40 -7.37
CA TYR A 150 -16.41 14.28 -7.37
C TYR A 150 -16.79 14.67 -5.94
N TRP A 151 -16.85 13.71 -5.01
CA TRP A 151 -17.10 14.00 -3.59
C TRP A 151 -16.01 14.91 -3.00
N LEU A 152 -14.76 14.67 -3.36
CA LEU A 152 -13.60 15.44 -2.89
C LEU A 152 -13.62 16.89 -3.39
N VAL A 153 -13.91 17.10 -4.68
CA VAL A 153 -13.93 18.42 -5.33
C VAL A 153 -15.20 19.18 -4.96
N ALA A 154 -16.35 18.51 -4.92
CA ALA A 154 -17.64 19.11 -4.53
C ALA A 154 -17.70 19.43 -3.02
N GLY A 155 -17.00 18.65 -2.19
CA GLY A 155 -16.97 18.83 -0.73
C GLY A 155 -16.09 19.97 -0.23
N ARG A 156 -15.25 20.61 -1.06
CA ARG A 156 -14.29 21.67 -0.66
C ARG A 156 -13.43 21.31 0.57
N HIS A 157 -13.20 20.02 0.82
CA HIS A 157 -12.30 19.58 1.87
C HIS A 157 -10.88 19.71 1.33
N ASP A 158 -10.23 20.82 1.70
CA ASP A 158 -8.83 21.08 1.42
C ASP A 158 -8.02 19.89 1.96
N LEU A 159 -7.63 18.95 1.07
CA LEU A 159 -6.88 17.75 1.45
C LEU A 159 -5.61 18.11 2.22
N VAL A 160 -5.04 19.28 1.92
CA VAL A 160 -3.89 19.86 2.61
C VAL A 160 -4.23 20.29 4.04
N ALA A 161 -5.46 20.72 4.33
CA ALA A 161 -5.91 21.05 5.68
C ALA A 161 -6.21 19.78 6.51
N LEU A 162 -6.85 18.77 5.92
CA LEU A 162 -7.12 17.48 6.59
C LEU A 162 -5.84 16.67 6.88
N TYR A 163 -4.91 16.61 5.92
CA TYR A 163 -3.59 16.03 6.15
C TYR A 163 -2.74 16.92 7.07
N GLY A 164 -2.91 18.23 6.98
CA GLY A 164 -2.30 19.21 7.88
C GLY A 164 -2.70 18.99 9.33
N GLU A 165 -3.96 18.72 9.64
CA GLU A 165 -4.39 18.42 11.01
C GLU A 165 -3.95 17.03 11.50
N ALA A 166 -3.86 16.04 10.60
CA ALA A 166 -3.48 14.67 10.95
C ALA A 166 -1.96 14.46 11.07
N VAL A 167 -1.14 15.26 10.37
CA VAL A 167 0.32 15.09 10.28
C VAL A 167 1.10 16.30 10.80
N ALA A 168 0.57 17.52 10.72
CA ALA A 168 1.29 18.68 11.23
C ALA A 168 1.11 18.80 12.75
N PRO A 169 2.17 19.08 13.53
CA PRO A 169 1.99 19.62 14.86
C PRO A 169 1.22 20.94 14.70
N LYS A 170 0.08 21.07 15.40
CA LYS A 170 -0.77 22.28 15.41
C LYS A 170 0.11 23.51 15.68
N THR A 171 0.56 24.18 14.63
CA THR A 171 1.38 25.39 14.73
C THR A 171 1.02 26.32 13.57
N SER A 172 0.98 27.62 13.85
CA SER A 172 0.28 28.62 13.03
C SER A 172 0.99 28.99 11.71
N SER A 173 2.19 28.47 11.44
CA SER A 173 2.96 28.80 10.25
C SER A 173 3.34 27.56 9.43
N ARG A 174 2.97 27.60 8.13
CA ARG A 174 3.24 26.56 7.13
C ARG A 174 4.75 26.31 6.93
N LEU A 175 5.60 27.30 7.25
CA LEU A 175 7.05 27.21 7.12
C LEU A 175 7.69 26.43 8.29
N THR A 176 7.23 26.68 9.52
CA THR A 176 7.73 25.97 10.70
C THR A 176 7.28 24.51 10.71
N ALA A 177 6.08 24.20 10.19
CA ALA A 177 5.65 22.81 10.02
C ALA A 177 6.56 22.02 9.04
N ARG A 178 7.01 22.65 7.94
CA ARG A 178 7.97 22.04 7.00
C ARG A 178 9.35 21.84 7.62
N ALA A 179 9.84 22.82 8.39
CA ALA A 179 11.12 22.72 9.09
C ALA A 179 11.12 21.63 10.17
N ILE A 180 10.03 21.50 10.95
CA ILE A 180 9.89 20.48 11.98
C ILE A 180 9.74 19.09 11.37
N GLY A 181 8.98 18.96 10.26
CA GLY A 181 8.84 17.69 9.53
C GLY A 181 10.18 17.20 8.97
N LEU A 182 10.98 18.09 8.39
CA LEU A 182 12.31 17.79 7.90
C LEU A 182 13.28 17.41 9.04
N GLY A 183 13.22 18.14 10.16
CA GLY A 183 14.03 17.85 11.35
C GLY A 183 13.72 16.48 11.96
N LYS A 184 12.44 16.10 12.03
CA LYS A 184 12.03 14.77 12.51
C LYS A 184 12.44 13.64 11.57
N ALA A 185 12.42 13.87 10.26
CA ALA A 185 12.87 12.88 9.26
C ALA A 185 14.38 12.58 9.37
N ILE A 186 15.19 13.58 9.75
CA ILE A 186 16.64 13.42 9.96
C ILE A 186 16.94 12.82 11.35
N TYR A 187 16.15 13.14 12.37
CA TYR A 187 16.38 12.68 13.74
C TYR A 187 15.90 11.24 13.99
N ALA A 188 14.84 10.79 13.30
CA ALA A 188 14.27 9.46 13.49
C ALA A 188 15.26 8.30 13.26
N PRO A 189 16.09 8.30 12.19
CA PRO A 189 17.11 7.27 12.00
C PRO A 189 18.20 7.28 13.08
N LEU A 190 18.61 8.46 13.56
CA LEU A 190 19.69 8.62 14.53
C LEU A 190 19.27 8.23 15.96
N SER A 191 18.01 8.50 16.32
CA SER A 191 17.47 8.18 17.65
C SER A 191 17.34 6.67 17.94
N ILE A 192 17.25 5.84 16.90
CA ILE A 192 17.21 4.38 17.03
C ILE A 192 18.60 3.83 17.37
N SER A 193 19.68 4.47 16.92
CA SER A 193 21.04 4.03 17.21
C SER A 193 21.53 4.40 18.63
N ALA A 194 20.83 5.30 19.33
CA ALA A 194 21.23 5.78 20.65
C ALA A 194 20.68 4.92 21.82
N ARG A 195 19.73 4.01 21.58
CA ARG A 195 19.22 3.08 22.59
C ARG A 195 20.02 1.77 22.58
N ARG A 196 21.29 1.84 22.94
CA ARG A 196 21.99 0.68 23.52
C ARG A 196 21.77 0.75 25.04
N HIS A 197 21.09 -0.27 25.59
CA HIS A 197 20.82 -0.44 27.01
C HIS A 197 22.08 -0.25 27.87
N PRO A 198 22.07 0.59 28.91
CA PRO A 198 22.97 0.38 30.04
C PRO A 198 22.46 -0.81 30.86
N ALA A 199 23.29 -1.85 30.96
CA ALA A 199 23.09 -2.92 31.93
C ALA A 199 23.20 -2.32 33.33
N GLY A 200 22.07 -2.19 34.03
CA GLY A 200 22.02 -1.85 35.45
C GLY A 200 22.14 -3.12 36.30
N PRO A 201 22.83 -3.07 37.45
CA PRO A 201 23.07 -4.27 38.27
C PRO A 201 21.81 -4.71 39.00
N VAL A 202 21.66 -6.03 39.12
CA VAL A 202 20.59 -6.72 39.85
C VAL A 202 20.79 -6.49 41.35
N SER A 203 19.96 -5.67 41.98
CA SER A 203 19.83 -5.61 43.43
C SER A 203 18.80 -6.64 43.88
N GLY A 204 19.26 -7.72 44.51
CA GLY A 204 18.39 -8.63 45.23
C GLY A 204 17.94 -8.00 46.54
N ASP A 205 16.67 -8.22 46.89
CA ASP A 205 16.21 -8.25 48.28
C ASP A 205 14.96 -9.12 48.35
N ALA A 206 15.19 -10.36 48.76
CA ALA A 206 14.18 -11.23 49.32
C ALA A 206 14.09 -10.90 50.82
N ALA A 207 13.00 -10.27 51.24
CA ALA A 207 12.68 -10.11 52.65
C ALA A 207 11.28 -10.69 52.91
N TYR A 208 11.27 -11.73 53.73
CA TYR A 208 10.18 -12.58 54.12
C TYR A 208 9.61 -12.10 55.47
N GLY A 209 8.28 -11.97 55.53
CA GLY A 209 7.44 -12.15 56.73
C GLY A 209 7.27 -10.96 57.69
N PRO A 210 6.44 -11.13 58.73
CA PRO A 210 5.49 -12.21 59.01
C PRO A 210 4.03 -11.88 58.68
#